data_AF-A0A7K9WV75-F1
#
_entry.id   AF-A0A7K9WV75-F1
#
_cell.length_a   1.000
_cell.length_b   1.000
_cell.length_c   1.000
_cell.angle_alpha   90.00
_cell.angle_beta   90.00
_cell.angle_gamma   90.00
#
_symmetry.space_group_name_H-M   'P 1'
#
loop_
_entity.id
_entity.type
_entity.pdbx_description
1 polymer ?
#
loop_
_entity_poly.entity_id
_entity_poly.type
_entity_poly.pdbx_seq_one_letter_code
_entity_poly.pdbx_strand_id
1 'polypeptide(L)'
;RRFGTKCTACQQGIPPTQVVRKAQDFVYHLHCFACIICSRQLATGDEFYLMEDGRLVCKEDYETAKQNDDSEAGAKRPRTTITAKQLETLKNAYKNSPKPARHVREQLSSETGLDMRVVQV
;
A
#
# COMPACT_ATOMS: atom_id res chain seq x y z
N ARG A 1 2.72 13.10 -40.75
CA ARG A 1 2.88 12.66 -39.34
C ARG A 1 4.27 13.09 -38.89
N ARG A 2 4.41 13.99 -37.91
CA ARG A 2 5.75 14.39 -37.42
C ARG A 2 6.26 13.27 -36.51
N PHE A 3 7.17 12.44 -37.02
CA PHE A 3 7.87 11.45 -36.23
C PHE A 3 8.95 12.18 -35.44
N GLY A 4 8.76 12.26 -34.12
CA GLY A 4 9.75 12.82 -33.20
C GLY A 4 9.75 11.96 -31.95
N THR A 5 10.92 11.76 -31.37
CA THR A 5 11.08 11.02 -30.11
C THR A 5 10.28 11.72 -29.03
N LYS A 6 9.45 10.98 -28.29
CA LYS A 6 8.66 11.52 -27.18
C LYS A 6 9.16 10.94 -25.88
N CYS A 7 9.09 11.73 -24.82
CA CYS A 7 9.40 11.25 -23.49
C CYS A 7 8.27 10.34 -22.99
N THR A 8 8.58 9.12 -22.55
CA THR A 8 7.58 8.17 -22.03
C THR A 8 6.89 8.71 -20.77
N ALA A 9 7.62 9.43 -19.91
CA ALA A 9 7.08 9.95 -18.65
C ALA A 9 6.19 11.19 -18.81
N CYS A 10 6.59 12.20 -19.58
CA CYS A 10 5.80 13.44 -19.74
C CYS A 10 5.05 13.56 -21.07
N GLN A 11 5.22 12.61 -21.99
CA GLN A 11 4.59 12.55 -23.32
C GLN A 11 4.89 13.74 -24.25
N GLN A 12 5.82 14.62 -23.86
CA GLN A 12 6.25 15.76 -24.67
C GLN A 12 7.32 15.32 -25.68
N GLY A 13 7.37 16.02 -26.81
CA GLY A 13 8.38 15.79 -27.84
C GLY A 13 9.77 16.24 -27.36
N ILE A 14 10.75 15.37 -27.55
CA ILE A 14 12.14 15.63 -27.20
C ILE A 14 12.82 16.25 -28.43
N PRO A 15 13.40 17.46 -28.33
CA PRO A 15 14.16 18.05 -29.42
C PRO A 15 15.43 17.24 -29.72
N PRO A 16 15.84 17.12 -31.00
CA PRO A 16 16.98 16.29 -31.40
C PRO A 16 18.33 16.77 -30.88
N THR A 17 18.41 18.01 -30.41
CA THR A 17 19.61 18.62 -29.80
C THR A 17 19.74 18.34 -28.31
N GLN A 18 18.69 17.85 -27.66
CA GLN A 18 18.68 17.60 -26.22
C GLN A 18 19.15 16.18 -25.93
N VAL A 19 20.06 16.07 -24.95
CA VAL A 19 20.47 14.78 -24.41
C VAL A 19 19.30 14.06 -23.75
N VAL A 20 19.23 12.74 -23.94
CA VAL A 20 18.15 11.90 -23.42
C VAL A 20 18.68 10.72 -22.63
N ARG A 21 17.87 10.21 -21.73
CA ARG A 21 18.07 8.91 -21.09
C ARG A 21 17.26 7.87 -21.86
N LYS A 22 17.91 6.76 -22.21
CA LYS A 22 17.24 5.62 -22.83
C LYS A 22 17.30 4.43 -21.88
N ALA A 23 16.15 3.84 -21.59
CA ALA A 23 16.05 2.58 -20.86
C ALA A 23 15.26 1.60 -21.73
N GLN A 24 15.96 0.58 -22.22
CA GLN A 24 15.40 -0.42 -23.13
C GLN A 24 14.79 0.22 -24.39
N ASP A 25 13.47 0.15 -24.57
CA ASP A 25 12.78 0.77 -25.71
C ASP A 25 12.24 2.18 -25.42
N PHE A 26 12.29 2.61 -24.16
CA PHE A 26 11.72 3.89 -23.72
C PHE A 26 12.76 5.01 -23.69
N VAL A 27 12.31 6.22 -24.01
CA VAL A 27 13.14 7.43 -24.01
C VAL A 27 12.58 8.45 -23.03
N TYR A 28 13.46 9.09 -22.27
CA TYR A 28 13.11 10.05 -21.23
C TYR A 28 13.99 11.30 -21.32
N HIS A 29 13.44 12.44 -20.91
CA HIS A 29 14.28 13.59 -20.56
C HIS A 29 15.13 13.25 -19.33
N LEU A 30 16.27 13.93 -19.16
CA LEU A 30 17.11 13.78 -17.97
C LEU A 30 16.31 13.98 -16.67
N HIS A 31 15.49 15.04 -16.61
CA HIS A 31 14.68 15.33 -15.42
C HIS A 31 13.48 14.41 -15.25
N CYS A 32 13.02 13.77 -16.34
CA CYS A 32 11.92 12.83 -16.31
C CYS A 32 12.38 11.40 -16.00
N PHE A 33 13.69 11.15 -16.00
CA PHE A 33 14.28 9.89 -15.62
C PHE A 33 14.36 9.82 -14.09
N ALA A 34 13.21 9.68 -13.45
CA ALA A 34 13.05 9.78 -12.00
C ALA A 34 12.14 8.67 -11.46
N CYS A 35 12.35 8.30 -10.20
CA CYS A 35 11.52 7.33 -9.50
C CYS A 35 10.08 7.85 -9.37
N ILE A 36 9.09 7.04 -9.72
CA ILE A 36 7.67 7.40 -9.57
C ILE A 36 7.19 7.48 -8.12
N ILE A 37 7.95 6.94 -7.17
CA ILE A 37 7.60 6.89 -5.73
C ILE A 37 8.21 8.09 -5.02
N CYS A 38 9.55 8.18 -4.98
CA CYS A 38 10.23 9.30 -4.30
C CYS A 38 10.50 10.54 -5.18
N SER A 39 10.16 10.52 -6.48
CA SER A 39 10.46 11.60 -7.43
C SER A 39 11.95 11.95 -7.58
N ARG A 40 12.86 11.10 -7.07
CA ARG A 40 14.32 11.28 -7.19
C ARG A 40 14.77 11.00 -8.62
N GLN A 41 15.55 11.92 -9.21
CA GLN A 41 16.19 11.72 -10.50
C GLN A 41 17.27 10.63 -10.39
N LEU A 42 17.27 9.69 -11.34
CA LEU A 42 18.20 8.57 -11.40
C LEU A 42 19.40 8.98 -12.26
N ALA A 43 20.59 8.98 -11.67
CA ALA A 43 21.84 9.35 -12.33
C ALA A 43 22.54 8.15 -12.96
N THR A 44 23.65 8.40 -13.65
CA THR A 44 24.48 7.32 -14.19
C THR A 44 25.15 6.58 -13.03
N GLY A 45 24.87 5.28 -12.91
CA GLY A 45 25.38 4.44 -11.82
C GLY A 45 24.33 4.13 -10.74
N ASP A 46 23.17 4.78 -10.75
CA ASP A 46 22.07 4.42 -9.87
C ASP A 46 21.40 3.12 -10.33
N GLU A 47 21.07 2.25 -9.38
CA GLU A 47 20.28 1.05 -9.60
C GLU A 47 18.79 1.39 -9.60
N PHE A 48 18.07 0.97 -10.64
CA PHE A 48 16.64 1.18 -10.80
C PHE A 48 15.97 -0.02 -11.48
N TYR A 49 14.65 -0.08 -11.32
CA TYR A 49 13.77 -1.05 -11.96
C TYR A 49 12.88 -0.33 -12.97
N LEU A 50 12.77 -0.91 -14.17
CA LEU A 50 11.88 -0.45 -15.23
C LEU A 50 10.65 -1.35 -15.29
N MET A 51 9.47 -0.76 -15.10
CA MET A 51 8.18 -1.45 -15.21
C MET A 51 7.74 -1.59 -16.67
N GLU A 52 6.81 -2.51 -16.95
CA GLU A 52 6.30 -2.80 -18.30
C GLU A 52 5.62 -1.58 -18.96
N ASP A 53 4.99 -0.73 -18.15
CA ASP A 53 4.36 0.53 -18.57
C ASP A 53 5.36 1.70 -18.77
N GLY A 54 6.66 1.45 -18.59
CA GLY A 54 7.70 2.46 -18.77
C GLY A 54 7.87 3.39 -17.57
N ARG A 55 7.38 3.02 -16.39
CA ARG A 55 7.67 3.71 -15.12
C ARG A 55 8.99 3.23 -14.52
N LEU A 56 9.69 4.15 -13.87
CA LEU A 56 10.98 3.91 -13.24
C LEU A 56 10.82 3.92 -11.74
N VAL A 57 11.39 2.94 -11.04
CA VAL A 57 11.39 2.85 -9.58
C VAL A 57 12.84 2.67 -9.12
N CYS A 58 13.29 3.44 -8.13
CA CYS A 58 14.64 3.25 -7.59
C CYS A 58 14.70 1.93 -6.80
N LYS A 59 15.91 1.38 -6.65
CA LYS A 59 16.12 0.13 -5.91
C LYS A 59 15.52 0.16 -4.49
N GLU A 60 15.75 1.24 -3.76
CA GLU A 60 15.27 1.43 -2.38
C GLU A 60 13.73 1.32 -2.27
N ASP A 61 13.01 2.04 -3.13
CA ASP A 61 11.55 2.02 -3.14
C ASP A 61 11.01 0.66 -3.66
N TYR A 62 11.68 0.04 -4.62
CA TYR A 62 11.30 -1.26 -5.16
C TYR A 62 11.43 -2.38 -4.11
N GLU A 63 12.55 -2.41 -3.38
CA GLU A 63 12.78 -3.37 -2.31
C GLU A 63 11.79 -3.17 -1.15
N THR A 64 11.52 -1.92 -0.79
CA THR A 64 10.52 -1.57 0.24
C THR A 64 9.11 -1.99 -0.18
N ALA A 65 8.72 -1.76 -1.43
CA ALA A 65 7.41 -2.16 -1.95
C ALA A 65 7.28 -3.70 -2.01
N LYS A 66 8.34 -4.40 -2.43
CA LYS A 66 8.37 -5.88 -2.47
C LYS A 66 8.27 -6.49 -1.07
N GLN A 67 8.83 -5.84 -0.05
CA GLN A 67 8.67 -6.25 1.35
C GLN A 67 7.23 -6.03 1.87
N ASN A 68 6.49 -5.08 1.27
CA ASN A 68 5.12 -4.76 1.63
C ASN A 68 4.05 -5.53 0.85
N ASP A 69 4.39 -6.21 -0.25
CA ASP A 69 3.43 -6.99 -1.05
C ASP A 69 2.93 -8.25 -0.30
N ASP A 70 3.66 -8.71 0.73
CA ASP A 70 3.14 -9.70 1.71
C ASP A 70 2.12 -9.08 2.69
N SER A 71 2.01 -7.75 2.72
CA SER A 71 1.16 -6.96 3.63
C SER A 71 -0.01 -6.24 2.95
N GLU A 72 -0.08 -6.19 1.62
CA GLU A 72 -1.19 -5.58 0.84
C GLU A 72 -2.41 -6.51 0.67
N ALA A 73 -2.52 -7.56 1.49
CA ALA A 73 -3.80 -8.19 1.85
C ALA A 73 -4.37 -7.65 3.19
N GLY A 74 -3.72 -6.62 3.77
CA GLY A 74 -3.79 -6.33 5.20
C GLY A 74 -4.26 -4.92 5.61
N ALA A 75 -4.73 -4.05 4.71
CA ALA A 75 -5.41 -2.79 5.10
C ALA A 75 -6.79 -3.02 5.77
N LYS A 76 -7.00 -4.18 6.39
CA LYS A 76 -8.10 -4.42 7.30
C LYS A 76 -7.70 -3.79 8.63
N ARG A 77 -8.54 -2.86 9.09
CA ARG A 77 -8.54 -2.26 10.43
C ARG A 77 -8.00 -3.26 11.46
N PRO A 78 -7.13 -2.83 12.39
CA PRO A 78 -6.46 -3.73 13.33
C PRO A 78 -7.50 -4.66 13.95
N ARG A 79 -7.36 -5.97 13.67
CA ARG A 79 -8.25 -6.97 14.22
C ARG A 79 -8.08 -6.94 15.73
N THR A 80 -9.16 -6.72 16.46
CA THR A 80 -9.11 -6.73 17.92
C THR A 80 -8.72 -8.12 18.41
N THR A 81 -7.57 -8.23 19.07
CA THR A 81 -7.10 -9.49 19.66
C THR A 81 -7.89 -9.79 20.92
N ILE A 82 -8.76 -10.80 20.87
CA ILE A 82 -9.54 -11.26 22.01
C ILE A 82 -8.74 -12.33 22.76
N THR A 83 -8.45 -12.10 24.03
CA THR A 83 -7.79 -13.06 24.92
C THR A 83 -8.70 -14.25 25.24
N ALA A 84 -8.10 -15.38 25.65
CA ALA A 84 -8.85 -16.58 26.03
C ALA A 84 -9.91 -16.29 27.12
N LYS A 85 -9.55 -15.47 28.11
CA LYS A 85 -10.44 -15.04 29.19
C LYS A 85 -11.63 -14.23 28.67
N GLN A 86 -11.38 -13.26 27.77
CA GLN A 86 -12.45 -12.43 27.18
C GLN A 86 -13.41 -13.28 26.32
N LEU A 87 -12.89 -14.26 25.56
CA LEU A 87 -13.70 -15.16 24.74
C LEU A 87 -14.61 -16.05 25.61
N GLU A 88 -14.10 -16.56 26.73
CA GLU A 88 -14.86 -17.40 27.64
C GLU A 88 -16.01 -16.64 28.32
N THR A 89 -15.75 -15.41 28.77
CA THR A 89 -16.79 -14.52 29.31
C THR A 89 -17.90 -14.26 28.30
N LEU A 90 -17.56 -13.94 27.05
CA LEU A 90 -18.54 -13.74 25.98
C LEU A 90 -19.34 -15.01 25.70
N LYS A 91 -18.68 -16.16 25.53
CA LYS A 91 -19.36 -17.45 25.28
C LYS A 91 -20.34 -17.80 26.39
N ASN A 92 -19.96 -17.60 27.66
CA ASN A 92 -20.83 -17.93 28.77
C ASN A 92 -22.06 -17.01 28.84
N ALA A 93 -21.89 -15.71 28.55
CA ALA A 93 -23.00 -14.77 28.54
C ALA A 93 -24.01 -15.04 27.41
N TYR A 94 -23.53 -15.30 26.19
CA TYR A 94 -24.40 -15.62 25.05
C TYR A 94 -25.05 -17.01 25.13
N LYS A 95 -24.45 -17.96 25.87
CA LYS A 95 -25.06 -19.27 26.14
C LYS A 95 -26.37 -19.13 26.95
N ASN A 96 -26.42 -18.18 27.88
CA ASN A 96 -27.57 -17.96 28.76
C ASN A 96 -28.63 -17.03 28.13
N SER A 97 -28.22 -16.14 27.23
CA SER A 97 -29.14 -15.24 26.52
C SER A 97 -28.60 -14.95 25.12
N PRO A 98 -29.11 -15.62 24.07
CA PRO A 98 -28.61 -15.47 22.71
C PRO A 98 -28.90 -14.07 22.11
N LYS A 99 -29.82 -13.31 22.70
CA LYS A 99 -30.11 -11.91 22.37
C LYS A 99 -30.04 -11.05 23.64
N PRO A 100 -28.85 -10.78 24.17
CA PRO A 100 -28.71 -10.03 25.41
C PRO A 100 -29.24 -8.60 25.21
N ALA A 101 -29.98 -8.10 26.20
CA ALA A 101 -30.46 -6.73 26.20
C ALA A 101 -29.28 -5.73 26.21
N ARG A 102 -29.53 -4.48 25.80
CA ARG A 102 -28.49 -3.45 25.68
C ARG A 102 -27.61 -3.32 26.93
N HIS A 103 -28.23 -3.28 28.12
CA HIS A 103 -27.50 -3.16 29.39
C HIS A 103 -26.56 -4.34 29.67
N VAL A 104 -26.94 -5.56 29.29
CA VAL A 104 -26.11 -6.77 29.45
C VAL A 104 -24.87 -6.66 28.54
N ARG A 105 -25.04 -6.13 27.33
CA ARG A 105 -23.94 -5.93 26.38
C ARG A 105 -23.00 -4.82 26.82
N GLU A 106 -23.52 -3.74 27.41
CA GLU A 106 -22.72 -2.68 28.01
C GLU A 106 -21.87 -3.21 29.17
N GLN A 107 -22.47 -4.04 30.04
CA GLN A 107 -21.74 -4.69 31.13
C GLN A 107 -20.64 -5.63 30.62
N LEU A 108 -20.92 -6.45 29.60
CA LEU A 108 -19.90 -7.32 28.97
C LEU A 108 -18.77 -6.54 28.33
N SER A 109 -19.05 -5.38 27.72
CA SER A 109 -18.03 -4.48 27.17
C SER A 109 -17.11 -3.93 28.27
N SER A 110 -17.69 -3.49 29.39
CA SER A 110 -16.92 -3.02 30.55
C SER A 110 -16.08 -4.13 31.20
N GLU A 111 -16.63 -5.33 31.35
CA GLU A 111 -15.91 -6.46 31.97
C GLU A 111 -14.81 -7.04 31.07
N THR A 112 -15.06 -7.10 29.75
CA THR A 112 -14.06 -7.59 28.79
C THR A 112 -13.08 -6.52 28.35
N GLY A 113 -13.37 -5.23 28.55
CA GLY A 113 -12.59 -4.13 27.98
C GLY A 113 -12.61 -4.09 26.45
N LEU A 114 -13.57 -4.79 25.82
CA LEU A 114 -13.77 -4.80 24.38
C LEU A 114 -14.78 -3.75 23.97
N ASP A 115 -14.58 -3.13 22.80
CA ASP A 115 -15.52 -2.18 22.21
C ASP A 115 -16.92 -2.82 22.06
N MET A 116 -17.98 -2.04 22.27
CA MET A 116 -19.36 -2.51 22.17
C MET A 116 -19.70 -3.16 20.82
N ARG A 117 -18.96 -2.85 19.75
CA ARG A 117 -19.09 -3.47 18.42
C ARG A 117 -18.51 -4.89 18.38
N VAL A 118 -17.51 -5.18 19.21
CA VAL A 118 -16.81 -6.48 19.28
C VAL A 118 -17.56 -7.48 20.16
N VAL A 119 -18.27 -6.98 21.20
CA VAL A 119 -19.14 -7.80 22.06
C VAL A 119 -20.31 -8.41 21.27
N GLN A 120 -20.60 -7.91 20.07
CA GLN A 120 -21.68 -8.39 19.20
C GLN A 120 -21.13 -9.48 18.27
N VAL A 121 -21.60 -10.71 18.42
CA VAL A 121 -21.47 -11.77 17.41
C VAL A 121 -22.78 -12.00 16.71
#